data_AF-A0A835KVH1-F1
#
_entry.id   AF-A0A835KVH1-F1
#
_cell.length_a   1.000
_cell.length_b   1.000
_cell.length_c   1.000
_cell.angle_alpha   90.00
_cell.angle_beta   90.00
_cell.angle_gamma   90.00
#
_symmetry.space_group_name_H-M   'P 1'
#
loop_
_entity.id
_entity.type
_entity.pdbx_description
1 polymer ?
#
loop_
_entity_poly.entity_id
_entity_poly.type
_entity_poly.pdbx_seq_one_letter_code
_entity_poly.pdbx_strand_id
1 'polypeptide(L)'
;MDLLYETRRSRRPASPSTSPAFPGRPIGRPDGRDRAFSPRVARRPFALADASSAAARHHVNTTTQLHSPSPSNDVHPGPHTQPHAGEPRPTPRARDGMSAPPPRASASPAASKLHATAAPPFLAAGRGRDALVFAAGVAAAVLVLLGSSASVVLAPAGTSTSNLLVASPIPGPDDPPRTFYDDPDLSYSVPVDGHRRLTGWDAKRASWLRSRGLLLRRSPEKVVMISGSQPEPCHGDAGDHLLLRFLKNKLDYCRLHGIKLLYNRDFLHPAMTSYWAKIPIVRAAMVAHPDAEWIWWVDSDAVFTDMDFSLPLSTRYRDYNFVAYGVSKDMERKSWLAINAGVFAVRNCQWSLDFLDEWAQMGPAFPEAHARWGKVFKKELADKDSDVACDQSALVYMLLSNRDRLLGKEKAFVETEYFFMGWWGEIVGRLDGVAARYDAVERRRSSPELRRRHAEREHVLYAAARNAAVRGAVPGPPGGWRTGWRRPLITHFTGCQPCSGGRNPTYTKESCDVGMRRALLFADDQVLRAYGFRHAGPLNDSVLPRPFDYPAADN
;
A
#
# COMPACT_ATOMS: atom_id res chain seq x y z
N MET A 1 -25.93 -39.81 11.33
CA MET A 1 -25.25 -40.52 12.43
C MET A 1 -25.07 -39.52 13.54
N ASP A 2 -25.89 -39.73 14.54
CA ASP A 2 -26.48 -38.74 15.43
C ASP A 2 -25.63 -38.41 16.65
N LEU A 3 -25.96 -37.26 17.26
CA LEU A 3 -26.23 -37.07 18.70
C LEU A 3 -26.46 -35.56 18.90
N LEU A 4 -27.70 -35.07 18.75
CA LEU A 4 -28.69 -34.94 19.83
C LEU A 4 -28.24 -34.01 20.98
N TYR A 5 -28.83 -32.82 21.03
CA TYR A 5 -29.26 -32.22 22.30
C TYR A 5 -30.56 -31.42 22.09
N GLU A 6 -31.44 -31.45 23.10
CA GLU A 6 -32.88 -31.25 22.90
C GLU A 6 -33.36 -29.79 22.86
N THR A 7 -34.49 -29.61 22.18
CA THR A 7 -35.32 -28.40 22.19
C THR A 7 -36.05 -28.18 23.52
N ARG A 8 -36.09 -26.94 24.01
CA ARG A 8 -37.25 -26.45 24.81
C ARG A 8 -37.98 -25.33 24.10
N ARG A 9 -39.25 -25.58 23.78
CA ARG A 9 -40.20 -24.57 23.29
C ARG A 9 -40.63 -23.67 24.46
N SER A 10 -40.69 -22.36 24.23
CA SER A 10 -41.52 -21.43 25.00
C SER A 10 -42.28 -20.51 24.04
N ARG A 11 -43.46 -20.05 24.45
CA ARG A 11 -44.51 -19.54 23.56
C ARG A 11 -44.37 -18.03 23.29
N ARG A 12 -44.68 -17.61 22.05
CA ARG A 12 -45.11 -16.24 21.75
C ARG A 12 -46.52 -15.99 22.33
N PRO A 13 -46.86 -14.72 22.61
CA PRO A 13 -48.10 -14.18 22.07
C PRO A 13 -47.89 -12.92 21.21
N ALA A 14 -48.98 -12.40 20.66
CA ALA A 14 -49.01 -11.44 19.55
C ALA A 14 -48.83 -9.96 19.93
N SER A 15 -48.49 -9.16 18.93
CA SER A 15 -48.65 -7.70 18.93
C SER A 15 -50.13 -7.30 18.87
N PRO A 16 -50.45 -6.08 19.30
CA PRO A 16 -51.39 -5.25 18.53
C PRO A 16 -50.83 -3.86 18.21
N SER A 17 -51.24 -3.33 17.07
CA SER A 17 -51.06 -1.94 16.63
C SER A 17 -52.08 -1.01 17.28
N THR A 18 -51.69 0.23 17.61
CA THR A 18 -52.46 1.46 17.30
C THR A 18 -51.68 2.73 17.70
N SER A 19 -51.73 3.76 16.86
CA SER A 19 -51.41 5.15 17.22
C SER A 19 -52.68 5.89 17.66
N PRO A 20 -52.53 7.03 18.37
CA PRO A 20 -53.32 8.22 18.03
C PRO A 20 -52.42 9.46 17.81
N ALA A 21 -53.02 10.59 17.38
CA ALA A 21 -52.29 11.69 16.74
C ALA A 21 -52.73 13.11 17.19
N PHE A 22 -51.82 14.09 17.00
CA PHE A 22 -51.99 15.57 17.05
C PHE A 22 -52.39 16.21 18.41
N PRO A 23 -52.22 17.54 18.63
CA PRO A 23 -51.57 18.64 17.87
C PRO A 23 -50.33 19.26 18.60
N GLY A 24 -49.66 20.34 18.15
CA GLY A 24 -49.63 20.97 16.81
C GLY A 24 -49.41 22.51 16.71
N ARG A 25 -48.18 23.04 16.97
CA ARG A 25 -47.70 24.45 16.69
C ARG A 25 -48.25 25.58 17.61
N PRO A 26 -47.55 26.73 17.82
CA PRO A 26 -46.91 27.55 16.77
C PRO A 26 -45.50 28.16 17.05
N ILE A 27 -45.08 28.96 16.08
CA ILE A 27 -43.78 29.63 15.88
C ILE A 27 -43.66 30.91 16.72
N GLY A 28 -42.45 31.25 17.17
CA GLY A 28 -42.10 32.58 17.68
C GLY A 28 -40.62 32.91 17.53
N ARG A 29 -40.30 33.88 16.65
CA ARG A 29 -39.13 34.77 16.79
C ARG A 29 -39.62 36.05 17.46
N PRO A 30 -38.77 36.76 18.22
CA PRO A 30 -38.26 38.01 17.66
C PRO A 30 -36.78 38.28 17.96
N ASP A 31 -36.32 39.41 17.44
CA ASP A 31 -34.96 39.95 17.36
C ASP A 31 -34.19 40.16 18.68
N GLY A 32 -32.87 40.33 18.54
CA GLY A 32 -32.32 41.65 18.90
C GLY A 32 -31.18 41.73 19.93
N ARG A 33 -29.98 42.05 19.40
CA ARG A 33 -28.89 42.84 20.01
C ARG A 33 -28.04 42.26 21.16
N ASP A 34 -26.74 42.27 20.86
CA ASP A 34 -25.65 42.79 21.70
C ASP A 34 -25.59 42.47 23.20
N ARG A 35 -24.61 41.64 23.56
CA ARG A 35 -23.63 41.99 24.60
C ARG A 35 -22.34 41.20 24.45
N ALA A 36 -21.23 41.92 24.26
CA ALA A 36 -19.91 41.34 24.37
C ALA A 36 -19.60 41.01 25.83
N PHE A 37 -19.09 39.80 26.09
CA PHE A 37 -18.38 39.50 27.34
C PHE A 37 -17.16 38.64 27.05
N SER A 38 -15.99 39.19 27.35
CA SER A 38 -14.71 38.49 27.35
C SER A 38 -14.42 37.96 28.77
N PRO A 39 -13.93 36.73 28.93
CA PRO A 39 -13.23 36.33 30.13
C PRO A 39 -11.72 36.35 29.88
N ARG A 40 -11.04 37.39 30.36
CA ARG A 40 -9.61 37.29 30.69
C ARG A 40 -9.49 36.30 31.86
N VAL A 41 -8.75 35.21 31.68
CA VAL A 41 -8.26 34.39 32.81
C VAL A 41 -6.75 34.51 32.87
N ALA A 42 -6.22 34.64 34.09
CA ALA A 42 -4.91 35.21 34.34
C ALA A 42 -3.75 34.25 34.02
N ARG A 43 -2.64 34.83 33.55
CA ARG A 43 -1.32 34.21 33.64
C ARG A 43 -0.87 34.17 35.09
N ARG A 44 -0.39 33.01 35.56
CA ARG A 44 0.71 32.92 36.53
C ARG A 44 1.72 31.88 36.07
N PRO A 45 3.04 32.11 36.26
CA PRO A 45 4.08 31.24 35.75
C PRO A 45 4.28 30.03 36.66
N PHE A 46 4.60 28.88 36.06
CA PHE A 46 5.27 27.80 36.79
C PHE A 46 6.78 27.92 36.56
N ALA A 47 7.54 27.87 37.66
CA ALA A 47 8.98 28.04 37.65
C ALA A 47 9.71 26.78 37.15
N LEU A 48 10.93 26.96 36.67
CA LEU A 48 11.88 25.87 36.45
C LEU A 48 12.16 25.17 37.79
N ALA A 49 12.33 23.85 37.73
CA ALA A 49 13.05 23.09 38.73
C ALA A 49 14.28 22.46 38.06
N ASP A 50 15.44 23.06 38.28
CA ASP A 50 16.72 22.44 37.94
C ASP A 50 16.95 21.19 38.78
N ALA A 51 17.48 20.14 38.15
CA ALA A 51 18.04 18.98 38.84
C ALA A 51 19.35 18.59 38.15
N SER A 52 20.44 19.19 38.62
CA SER A 52 21.82 18.85 38.24
C SER A 52 22.58 18.31 39.45
N SER A 53 23.58 17.47 39.18
CA SER A 53 24.60 16.95 40.11
C SER A 53 24.19 15.88 41.12
N ALA A 54 24.63 14.64 40.84
CA ALA A 54 25.57 13.96 41.76
C ALA A 54 26.46 13.00 40.95
N ALA A 55 27.74 13.34 40.78
CA ALA A 55 28.74 12.43 40.24
C ALA A 55 29.44 11.68 41.38
N ALA A 56 29.58 10.36 41.28
CA ALA A 56 30.44 9.56 42.14
C ALA A 56 31.59 8.98 41.29
N ARG A 57 32.81 9.44 41.55
CA ARG A 57 34.03 8.86 40.96
C ARG A 57 34.51 7.72 41.84
N HIS A 58 34.89 6.60 41.25
CA HIS A 58 35.92 5.73 41.83
C HIS A 58 36.98 5.40 40.79
N HIS A 59 38.19 5.91 41.01
CA HIS A 59 39.40 5.39 40.38
C HIS A 59 39.86 4.15 41.14
N VAL A 60 40.19 3.08 40.42
CA VAL A 60 41.34 2.22 40.73
C VAL A 60 42.04 1.89 39.40
N ASN A 61 43.35 2.15 39.33
CA ASN A 61 44.20 1.69 38.22
C ASN A 61 44.66 0.26 38.48
N THR A 62 44.71 -0.57 37.43
CA THR A 62 45.86 -1.46 37.23
C THR A 62 46.07 -1.82 35.76
N THR A 63 47.30 -1.59 35.31
CA THR A 63 47.88 -1.98 34.02
C THR A 63 47.96 -3.51 33.87
N THR A 64 47.87 -4.05 32.64
CA THR A 64 48.78 -5.07 32.05
C THR A 64 48.56 -5.16 30.53
N GLN A 65 49.58 -5.59 29.78
CA GLN A 65 49.69 -5.57 28.32
C GLN A 65 49.12 -6.81 27.59
N LEU A 66 49.02 -6.69 26.25
CA LEU A 66 49.27 -7.71 25.22
C LEU A 66 48.58 -9.09 25.34
N HIS A 67 47.68 -9.39 24.39
CA HIS A 67 47.97 -10.34 23.29
C HIS A 67 46.80 -10.47 22.30
N SER A 68 47.09 -10.48 21.00
CA SER A 68 46.24 -11.14 19.99
C SER A 68 46.29 -12.66 20.21
N PRO A 69 45.24 -13.42 19.87
CA PRO A 69 45.30 -14.10 18.58
C PRO A 69 43.94 -14.34 17.88
N SER A 70 44.00 -14.62 16.57
CA SER A 70 42.96 -15.40 15.87
C SER A 70 42.99 -16.86 16.34
N PRO A 71 41.92 -17.64 16.13
CA PRO A 71 42.11 -18.76 15.21
C PRO A 71 40.89 -19.07 14.32
N SER A 72 41.10 -20.01 13.41
CA SER A 72 40.18 -20.47 12.36
C SER A 72 39.67 -21.91 12.59
N ASN A 73 38.81 -22.35 11.67
CA ASN A 73 38.46 -23.74 11.29
C ASN A 73 37.33 -24.49 12.03
N ASP A 74 36.31 -24.85 11.22
CA ASP A 74 35.74 -26.18 10.98
C ASP A 74 35.82 -27.29 12.05
N VAL A 75 34.64 -27.85 12.38
CA VAL A 75 34.50 -29.23 12.89
C VAL A 75 33.22 -29.90 12.35
N HIS A 76 33.35 -31.15 11.85
CA HIS A 76 32.26 -32.04 11.41
C HIS A 76 31.42 -32.62 12.59
N PRO A 77 30.17 -33.07 12.36
CA PRO A 77 29.34 -33.68 13.41
C PRO A 77 29.67 -35.17 13.68
N GLY A 78 29.62 -35.55 14.96
CA GLY A 78 29.68 -36.93 15.47
C GLY A 78 28.32 -37.47 15.97
N PRO A 79 28.20 -38.77 16.35
CA PRO A 79 27.01 -39.57 16.02
C PRO A 79 26.28 -40.26 17.20
N HIS A 80 25.20 -40.99 16.84
CA HIS A 80 24.37 -41.90 17.64
C HIS A 80 23.36 -41.22 18.62
N THR A 81 22.21 -41.80 18.99
CA THR A 81 21.74 -43.22 19.03
C THR A 81 20.25 -43.39 18.64
N GLN A 82 19.84 -44.60 18.24
CA GLN A 82 18.44 -45.08 18.27
C GLN A 82 18.14 -45.79 19.62
N PRO A 83 16.86 -46.10 19.91
CA PRO A 83 16.45 -47.51 19.84
C PRO A 83 15.02 -47.81 19.31
N HIS A 84 14.85 -49.02 18.76
CA HIS A 84 13.72 -49.99 18.79
C HIS A 84 12.24 -49.54 18.99
N ALA A 85 11.19 -50.23 18.51
CA ALA A 85 10.98 -51.29 17.49
C ALA A 85 9.45 -51.56 17.37
N GLY A 86 8.97 -52.23 16.30
CA GLY A 86 7.65 -52.90 16.29
C GLY A 86 6.78 -52.78 15.02
N GLU A 87 6.75 -53.84 14.19
CA GLU A 87 5.62 -54.15 13.28
C GLU A 87 4.57 -55.01 14.02
N PRO A 88 3.32 -55.07 13.53
CA PRO A 88 2.90 -56.31 12.83
C PRO A 88 2.03 -56.12 11.57
N ARG A 89 1.88 -57.22 10.81
CA ARG A 89 1.19 -57.42 9.50
C ARG A 89 -0.17 -58.17 9.67
N PRO A 90 -1.00 -58.51 8.63
CA PRO A 90 -1.66 -57.64 7.63
C PRO A 90 -3.11 -58.10 7.16
N THR A 91 -3.72 -57.42 6.16
CA THR A 91 -4.82 -57.87 5.20
C THR A 91 -6.30 -58.01 5.68
N PRO A 92 -7.34 -58.17 4.80
CA PRO A 92 -7.42 -58.11 3.30
C PRO A 92 -8.62 -57.29 2.68
N ARG A 93 -8.69 -57.31 1.32
CA ARG A 93 -9.84 -57.01 0.37
C ARG A 93 -9.99 -55.56 -0.14
N ALA A 94 -10.35 -55.29 -1.41
CA ALA A 94 -10.39 -56.11 -2.64
C ALA A 94 -10.61 -55.20 -3.89
N ARG A 95 -10.17 -55.65 -5.09
CA ARG A 95 -10.70 -55.42 -6.48
C ARG A 95 -10.99 -53.97 -6.95
N ASP A 96 -10.76 -53.51 -8.18
CA ASP A 96 -10.46 -54.10 -9.51
C ASP A 96 -9.29 -53.29 -10.16
N GLY A 97 -8.64 -53.61 -11.29
CA GLY A 97 -8.93 -54.61 -12.34
C GLY A 97 -9.06 -53.97 -13.72
N MET A 98 -7.98 -53.40 -14.29
CA MET A 98 -7.88 -53.12 -15.72
C MET A 98 -6.42 -53.17 -16.20
N SER A 99 -6.20 -53.69 -17.40
CA SER A 99 -4.90 -54.13 -17.93
C SER A 99 -4.18 -53.09 -18.80
N ALA A 100 -2.85 -53.17 -18.80
CA ALA A 100 -1.98 -52.54 -19.81
C ALA A 100 -0.94 -53.56 -20.30
N PRO A 101 -0.62 -53.63 -21.61
CA PRO A 101 0.55 -54.34 -22.13
C PRO A 101 1.75 -53.39 -22.41
N PRO A 102 3.00 -53.90 -22.49
CA PRO A 102 4.19 -53.09 -22.19
C PRO A 102 5.22 -53.07 -23.38
N PRO A 103 6.57 -52.97 -23.24
CA PRO A 103 7.32 -51.91 -23.93
C PRO A 103 8.49 -52.38 -24.83
N ARG A 104 9.20 -51.45 -25.49
CA ARG A 104 10.57 -51.57 -26.05
C ARG A 104 11.15 -50.15 -26.19
N ALA A 105 12.28 -49.79 -25.55
CA ALA A 105 13.68 -50.11 -25.89
C ALA A 105 14.22 -49.28 -27.08
N SER A 106 15.45 -48.73 -27.13
CA SER A 106 16.53 -48.52 -26.14
C SER A 106 17.61 -47.58 -26.74
N ALA A 107 18.46 -46.98 -25.88
CA ALA A 107 19.85 -46.57 -26.13
C ALA A 107 20.22 -45.41 -27.10
N SER A 108 21.01 -44.46 -26.57
CA SER A 108 22.00 -43.64 -27.32
C SER A 108 23.29 -44.43 -27.60
N PRO A 109 24.24 -43.95 -28.43
CA PRO A 109 25.43 -43.31 -27.83
C PRO A 109 26.19 -42.22 -28.66
N ALA A 110 26.83 -41.32 -27.90
CA ALA A 110 28.18 -40.72 -28.03
C ALA A 110 28.82 -40.27 -29.38
N ALA A 111 29.09 -38.96 -29.45
CA ALA A 111 30.40 -38.28 -29.65
C ALA A 111 31.41 -38.69 -30.75
N SER A 112 31.89 -37.68 -31.52
CA SER A 112 33.25 -37.61 -32.12
C SER A 112 33.66 -36.14 -32.40
N LYS A 113 34.95 -35.86 -32.62
CA LYS A 113 35.57 -34.51 -32.62
C LYS A 113 35.94 -33.96 -34.01
N LEU A 114 36.11 -32.63 -34.05
CA LEU A 114 36.92 -31.76 -34.95
C LEU A 114 37.45 -32.33 -36.28
N HIS A 115 37.30 -31.52 -37.35
CA HIS A 115 38.44 -31.09 -38.16
C HIS A 115 38.23 -29.66 -38.69
N ALA A 116 39.31 -28.88 -38.79
CA ALA A 116 39.31 -27.51 -39.28
C ALA A 116 39.55 -27.45 -40.80
N THR A 117 38.95 -26.45 -41.47
CA THR A 117 39.30 -26.05 -42.85
C THR A 117 39.40 -24.53 -42.94
N ALA A 118 40.34 -24.05 -43.77
CA ALA A 118 40.74 -22.65 -43.85
C ALA A 118 39.81 -21.81 -44.76
N ALA A 119 39.83 -20.49 -44.55
CA ALA A 119 39.00 -19.53 -45.28
C ALA A 119 39.62 -19.08 -46.63
N PRO A 120 38.80 -18.90 -47.68
CA PRO A 120 39.08 -18.05 -48.83
C PRO A 120 38.36 -16.67 -48.69
N PRO A 121 38.62 -15.68 -49.58
CA PRO A 121 38.92 -14.32 -49.11
C PRO A 121 37.74 -13.32 -49.07
N PHE A 122 37.97 -12.23 -48.35
CA PHE A 122 37.11 -11.04 -48.31
C PHE A 122 36.89 -10.41 -49.69
N LEU A 123 35.63 -10.12 -50.03
CA LEU A 123 35.28 -9.06 -50.97
C LEU A 123 34.72 -7.85 -50.19
N ALA A 124 35.44 -6.74 -50.27
CA ALA A 124 35.09 -5.48 -49.60
C ALA A 124 34.05 -4.69 -50.42
N ALA A 125 32.76 -5.02 -50.26
CA ALA A 125 31.65 -4.28 -50.87
C ALA A 125 30.42 -4.25 -49.94
N GLY A 126 30.37 -3.27 -49.04
CA GLY A 126 29.21 -3.07 -48.14
C GLY A 126 29.34 -1.90 -47.17
N ARG A 127 30.41 -1.90 -46.36
CA ARG A 127 30.61 -0.95 -45.24
C ARG A 127 30.50 0.53 -45.58
N GLY A 128 30.77 0.93 -46.82
CA GLY A 128 30.63 2.33 -47.27
C GLY A 128 29.18 2.82 -47.34
N ARG A 129 28.22 1.95 -47.70
CA ARG A 129 26.80 2.34 -47.76
C ARG A 129 26.18 2.47 -46.37
N ASP A 130 26.47 1.52 -45.48
CA ASP A 130 25.91 1.52 -44.12
C ASP A 130 26.41 2.72 -43.30
N ALA A 131 27.70 3.08 -43.43
CA ALA A 131 28.26 4.27 -42.81
C ALA A 131 27.61 5.57 -43.33
N LEU A 132 27.28 5.63 -44.62
CA LEU A 132 26.67 6.81 -45.24
C LEU A 132 25.20 6.97 -44.82
N VAL A 133 24.45 5.87 -44.73
CA VAL A 133 23.07 5.85 -44.20
C VAL A 133 23.05 6.25 -42.71
N PHE A 134 23.98 5.74 -41.91
CA PHE A 134 24.11 6.11 -40.50
C PHE A 134 24.44 7.60 -40.33
N ALA A 135 25.42 8.12 -41.09
CA ALA A 135 25.79 9.53 -41.06
C ALA A 135 24.64 10.45 -41.50
N ALA A 136 23.88 10.07 -42.54
CA ALA A 136 22.69 10.80 -42.98
C ALA A 136 21.58 10.81 -41.91
N GLY A 137 21.36 9.68 -41.21
CA GLY A 137 20.42 9.59 -40.10
C GLY A 137 20.79 10.50 -38.92
N VAL A 138 22.08 10.53 -38.54
CA VAL A 138 22.60 11.41 -37.49
C VAL A 138 22.46 12.89 -37.90
N ALA A 139 22.81 13.24 -39.14
CA ALA A 139 22.67 14.61 -39.65
C ALA A 139 21.20 15.07 -39.65
N ALA A 140 20.27 14.21 -40.05
CA ALA A 140 18.84 14.50 -40.00
C ALA A 140 18.32 14.68 -38.56
N ALA A 141 18.76 13.84 -37.62
CA ALA A 141 18.40 13.98 -36.21
C ALA A 141 18.93 15.29 -35.59
N VAL A 142 20.16 15.68 -35.91
CA VAL A 142 20.76 16.95 -35.48
C VAL A 142 20.02 18.14 -36.09
N LEU A 143 19.63 18.08 -37.37
CA LEU A 143 18.83 19.12 -38.02
C LEU A 143 17.42 19.27 -37.41
N VAL A 144 16.78 18.18 -37.01
CA VAL A 144 15.49 18.24 -36.29
C VAL A 144 15.66 18.87 -34.90
N LEU A 145 16.72 18.51 -34.16
CA LEU A 145 16.99 19.04 -32.83
C LEU A 145 17.34 20.54 -32.86
N LEU A 146 18.15 20.98 -33.82
CA LEU A 146 18.51 22.39 -34.01
C LEU A 146 17.36 23.21 -34.61
N GLY A 147 16.58 22.63 -35.54
CA GLY A 147 15.38 23.28 -36.10
C GLY A 147 14.27 23.49 -35.06
N SER A 148 14.19 22.62 -34.05
CA SER A 148 13.24 22.76 -32.93
C SER A 148 13.56 23.94 -32.00
N SER A 149 14.75 24.55 -32.10
CA SER A 149 15.17 25.69 -31.27
C SER A 149 14.73 27.06 -31.81
N ALA A 150 14.15 27.13 -33.01
CA ALA A 150 13.92 28.39 -33.74
C ALA A 150 12.44 28.83 -33.85
N SER A 151 11.49 28.09 -33.27
CA SER A 151 10.06 28.41 -33.33
C SER A 151 9.66 29.49 -32.32
N VAL A 152 9.95 30.74 -32.67
CA VAL A 152 9.41 31.92 -31.97
C VAL A 152 7.89 32.02 -32.19
N VAL A 153 7.19 32.23 -31.07
CA VAL A 153 5.78 32.60 -30.89
C VAL A 153 5.05 33.18 -32.11
N LEU A 154 3.97 32.52 -32.52
CA LEU A 154 2.81 33.14 -33.19
C LEU A 154 1.54 32.35 -32.83
N ALA A 155 0.78 32.84 -31.85
CA ALA A 155 -0.50 32.26 -31.45
C ALA A 155 -1.66 32.99 -32.15
N PRO A 156 -2.62 32.30 -32.80
CA PRO A 156 -3.81 32.94 -33.31
C PRO A 156 -4.78 33.25 -32.17
N ALA A 157 -5.32 34.47 -32.14
CA ALA A 157 -6.36 34.85 -31.21
C ALA A 157 -7.67 34.15 -31.57
N GLY A 158 -8.15 33.26 -30.69
CA GLY A 158 -9.40 32.53 -30.84
C GLY A 158 -10.07 32.31 -29.49
N THR A 159 -11.22 32.95 -29.28
CA THR A 159 -11.94 32.94 -27.99
C THR A 159 -12.59 31.59 -27.71
N SER A 160 -12.16 30.91 -26.64
CA SER A 160 -12.98 29.92 -25.92
C SER A 160 -12.54 29.82 -24.46
N THR A 161 -13.48 29.53 -23.56
CA THR A 161 -13.36 29.77 -22.12
C THR A 161 -12.29 28.90 -21.43
N SER A 162 -11.26 29.56 -20.88
CA SER A 162 -10.10 28.93 -20.27
C SER A 162 -10.37 28.32 -18.90
N ASN A 163 -10.18 26.99 -18.76
CA ASN A 163 -9.64 26.46 -17.51
C ASN A 163 -8.15 26.76 -17.49
N LEU A 164 -7.77 27.91 -16.93
CA LEU A 164 -6.36 28.23 -16.70
C LEU A 164 -5.76 27.22 -15.72
N LEU A 165 -5.00 26.26 -16.27
CA LEU A 165 -3.86 25.71 -15.56
C LEU A 165 -2.91 26.88 -15.29
N VAL A 166 -3.05 27.49 -14.12
CA VAL A 166 -2.04 28.39 -13.58
C VAL A 166 -0.82 27.50 -13.31
N ALA A 167 0.04 27.38 -14.32
CA ALA A 167 1.43 27.04 -14.10
C ALA A 167 1.97 28.12 -13.16
N SER A 168 2.16 27.77 -11.89
CA SER A 168 2.95 28.61 -10.99
C SER A 168 4.29 28.85 -11.68
N PRO A 169 4.69 30.10 -11.94
CA PRO A 169 5.97 30.35 -12.56
C PRO A 169 7.05 29.72 -11.67
N ILE A 170 7.96 28.97 -12.30
CA ILE A 170 9.26 28.72 -11.69
C ILE A 170 9.85 30.12 -11.46
N PRO A 171 10.20 30.52 -10.22
CA PRO A 171 10.76 31.83 -9.99
C PRO A 171 11.99 32.04 -10.88
N GLY A 172 12.00 33.16 -11.61
CA GLY A 172 13.23 33.68 -12.19
C GLY A 172 14.18 34.17 -11.09
N PRO A 173 15.29 34.85 -11.45
CA PRO A 173 16.34 35.25 -10.50
C PRO A 173 15.94 36.36 -9.50
N ASP A 174 14.65 36.64 -9.32
CA ASP A 174 14.15 37.35 -8.15
C ASP A 174 14.05 36.36 -6.99
N ASP A 175 14.82 36.59 -5.92
CA ASP A 175 14.95 35.69 -4.77
C ASP A 175 13.56 35.19 -4.28
N PRO A 176 13.24 33.88 -4.41
CA PRO A 176 11.95 33.37 -3.97
C PRO A 176 11.80 33.60 -2.46
N PRO A 177 10.59 33.87 -1.96
CA PRO A 177 10.38 34.20 -0.55
C PRO A 177 10.90 33.06 0.34
N ARG A 178 11.94 33.36 1.14
CA ARG A 178 12.61 32.36 1.99
C ARG A 178 11.61 31.56 2.80
N THR A 179 11.84 30.26 2.83
CA THR A 179 11.01 29.23 3.43
C THR A 179 11.79 28.46 4.49
N PHE A 180 11.19 27.42 5.07
CA PHE A 180 11.92 26.50 5.93
C PHE A 180 12.90 25.59 5.17
N TYR A 181 12.88 25.57 3.83
CA TYR A 181 13.85 24.83 3.01
C TYR A 181 15.22 25.52 2.93
N ASP A 182 15.27 26.80 3.31
CA ASP A 182 16.49 27.61 3.35
C ASP A 182 17.22 27.49 4.72
N ASP A 183 16.72 26.62 5.60
CA ASP A 183 17.32 26.26 6.89
C ASP A 183 18.36 25.14 6.69
N PRO A 184 19.67 25.38 6.92
CA PRO A 184 20.71 24.37 6.73
C PRO A 184 20.62 23.19 7.70
N ASP A 185 19.88 23.32 8.81
CA ASP A 185 19.62 22.24 9.77
C ASP A 185 18.43 21.33 9.33
N LEU A 186 17.74 21.64 8.22
CA LEU A 186 16.61 20.84 7.74
C LEU A 186 17.06 19.46 7.23
N SER A 187 16.58 18.39 7.87
CA SER A 187 16.78 17.01 7.41
C SER A 187 15.47 16.28 7.09
N TYR A 188 15.46 15.66 5.90
CA TYR A 188 14.42 14.74 5.44
C TYR A 188 14.58 13.35 6.08
N SER A 189 15.81 12.97 6.44
CA SER A 189 16.17 11.68 7.03
C SER A 189 15.55 11.46 8.41
N VAL A 190 15.29 10.21 8.75
CA VAL A 190 15.03 9.79 10.14
C VAL A 190 16.17 10.23 11.08
N PRO A 191 15.90 10.55 12.36
CA PRO A 191 16.87 11.06 13.32
C PRO A 191 17.78 9.94 13.86
N VAL A 192 18.60 9.39 12.97
CA VAL A 192 19.65 8.40 13.22
C VAL A 192 21.00 9.07 12.89
N ASP A 193 22.11 8.48 13.33
CA ASP A 193 23.48 8.89 12.98
C ASP A 193 23.78 10.40 13.21
N GLY A 194 23.17 10.98 14.24
CA GLY A 194 23.35 12.38 14.63
C GLY A 194 22.37 13.37 13.99
N HIS A 195 21.49 12.94 13.08
CA HIS A 195 20.44 13.80 12.55
C HIS A 195 19.44 14.24 13.64
N ARG A 196 19.13 15.54 13.67
CA ARG A 196 18.21 16.14 14.66
C ARG A 196 16.75 15.85 14.28
N ARG A 197 15.88 15.68 15.29
CA ARG A 197 14.42 15.60 15.08
C ARG A 197 13.92 16.92 14.48
N LEU A 198 13.05 16.82 13.47
CA LEU A 198 12.42 17.99 12.85
C LEU A 198 11.28 18.48 13.74
N THR A 199 11.45 19.66 14.35
CA THR A 199 10.46 20.29 15.21
C THR A 199 9.82 21.53 14.58
N GLY A 200 8.64 21.90 15.09
CA GLY A 200 7.86 23.05 14.61
C GLY A 200 7.23 22.85 13.23
N TRP A 201 7.06 21.60 12.79
CA TRP A 201 6.64 21.26 11.44
C TRP A 201 5.28 21.87 11.06
N ASP A 202 4.29 21.81 11.95
CA ASP A 202 2.96 22.38 11.68
C ASP A 202 3.03 23.89 11.39
N ALA A 203 3.89 24.63 12.12
CA ALA A 203 4.09 26.06 11.90
C ALA A 203 4.84 26.34 10.59
N LYS A 204 5.90 25.55 10.29
CA LYS A 204 6.67 25.61 9.03
C LYS A 204 5.77 25.34 7.81
N ARG A 205 5.03 24.24 7.83
CA ARG A 205 4.04 23.82 6.82
C ARG A 205 2.94 24.87 6.65
N ALA A 206 2.32 25.33 7.73
CA ALA A 206 1.26 26.35 7.65
C ALA A 206 1.76 27.70 7.10
N SER A 207 3.02 28.07 7.37
CA SER A 207 3.64 29.27 6.79
C SER A 207 3.81 29.15 5.27
N TRP A 208 4.36 28.03 4.81
CA TRP A 208 4.53 27.72 3.39
C TRP A 208 3.20 27.62 2.63
N LEU A 209 2.15 27.08 3.26
CA LEU A 209 0.80 27.04 2.68
C LEU A 209 0.18 28.45 2.56
N ARG A 210 0.44 29.35 3.51
CA ARG A 210 -0.02 30.75 3.45
C ARG A 210 0.67 31.53 2.35
N SER A 211 2.00 31.46 2.24
CA SER A 211 2.77 32.21 1.22
C SER A 211 2.41 31.82 -0.22
N ARG A 212 1.77 30.67 -0.42
CA ARG A 212 1.27 30.18 -1.72
C ARG A 212 -0.24 30.30 -1.91
N GLY A 213 -0.95 30.96 -0.99
CA GLY A 213 -2.41 31.14 -1.05
C GLY A 213 -3.22 29.84 -0.90
N LEU A 214 -2.61 28.74 -0.46
CA LEU A 214 -3.23 27.42 -0.45
C LEU A 214 -4.22 27.22 0.69
N LEU A 215 -4.09 27.94 1.81
CA LEU A 215 -5.05 27.87 2.93
C LEU A 215 -6.41 28.53 2.62
N LEU A 216 -6.50 29.38 1.60
CA LEU A 216 -7.73 30.10 1.26
C LEU A 216 -8.68 29.32 0.33
N ARG A 217 -8.20 28.20 -0.24
CA ARG A 217 -8.99 27.37 -1.16
C ARG A 217 -9.61 26.19 -0.43
N ARG A 218 -10.95 26.04 -0.52
CA ARG A 218 -11.67 24.81 -0.15
C ARG A 218 -11.42 23.71 -1.19
N SER A 219 -10.16 23.29 -1.32
CA SER A 219 -9.76 22.16 -2.14
C SER A 219 -9.96 20.84 -1.38
N PRO A 220 -10.17 19.71 -2.08
CA PRO A 220 -10.09 18.38 -1.45
C PRO A 220 -8.74 18.16 -0.76
N GLU A 221 -8.70 17.34 0.28
CA GLU A 221 -7.45 16.93 0.94
C GLU A 221 -6.52 16.27 -0.09
N LYS A 222 -5.32 16.84 -0.27
CA LYS A 222 -4.31 16.29 -1.18
C LYS A 222 -3.68 15.04 -0.58
N VAL A 223 -3.61 13.97 -1.37
CA VAL A 223 -2.97 12.71 -0.99
C VAL A 223 -1.74 12.48 -1.86
N VAL A 224 -0.64 12.07 -1.23
CA VAL A 224 0.50 11.46 -1.90
C VAL A 224 0.54 9.99 -1.52
N MET A 225 0.27 9.11 -2.47
CA MET A 225 0.51 7.67 -2.30
C MET A 225 1.99 7.38 -2.49
N ILE A 226 2.54 6.50 -1.66
CA ILE A 226 3.89 5.98 -1.77
C ILE A 226 3.81 4.46 -1.88
N SER A 227 4.51 3.92 -2.86
CA SER A 227 4.85 2.51 -2.92
C SER A 227 6.33 2.37 -3.29
N GLY A 228 6.86 1.15 -3.27
CA GLY A 228 8.24 0.92 -3.66
C GLY A 228 8.64 -0.54 -3.66
N SER A 229 9.82 -0.80 -4.22
CA SER A 229 10.49 -2.10 -4.24
C SER A 229 11.99 -1.90 -4.01
N GLN A 230 12.73 -2.98 -3.73
CA GLN A 230 14.18 -2.95 -3.60
C GLN A 230 14.85 -2.47 -4.92
N PRO A 231 16.02 -1.82 -4.90
CA PRO A 231 16.64 -1.29 -6.12
C PRO A 231 17.10 -2.39 -7.09
N GLU A 232 17.51 -3.55 -6.57
CA GLU A 232 17.99 -4.70 -7.35
C GLU A 232 16.86 -5.38 -8.16
N PRO A 233 17.19 -6.13 -9.23
CA PRO A 233 16.24 -7.05 -9.86
C PRO A 233 15.70 -8.10 -8.88
N CYS A 234 14.50 -8.59 -9.12
CA CYS A 234 13.92 -9.66 -8.34
C CYS A 234 14.66 -11.00 -8.55
N HIS A 235 14.79 -11.78 -7.48
CA HIS A 235 15.32 -13.14 -7.55
C HIS A 235 14.31 -14.16 -8.08
N GLY A 236 13.00 -13.89 -7.94
CA GLY A 236 11.94 -14.74 -8.49
C GLY A 236 11.68 -14.46 -9.97
N ASP A 237 11.57 -15.52 -10.79
CA ASP A 237 11.48 -15.49 -12.27
C ASP A 237 10.47 -14.50 -12.87
N ALA A 238 9.35 -14.25 -12.16
CA ALA A 238 8.27 -13.35 -12.60
C ALA A 238 8.16 -12.09 -11.74
N GLY A 239 9.08 -11.86 -10.80
CA GLY A 239 8.98 -10.84 -9.76
C GLY A 239 8.88 -9.43 -10.31
N ASP A 240 9.81 -9.01 -11.18
CA ASP A 240 9.79 -7.66 -11.76
C ASP A 240 8.58 -7.43 -12.70
N HIS A 241 8.15 -8.47 -13.43
CA HIS A 241 6.93 -8.38 -14.25
C HIS A 241 5.68 -8.20 -13.38
N LEU A 242 5.58 -8.91 -12.25
CA LEU A 242 4.51 -8.73 -11.29
C LEU A 242 4.58 -7.33 -10.65
N LEU A 243 5.75 -6.87 -10.20
CA LEU A 243 5.95 -5.52 -9.66
C LEU A 243 5.50 -4.43 -10.65
N LEU A 244 5.79 -4.59 -11.95
CA LEU A 244 5.29 -3.69 -13.00
C LEU A 244 3.76 -3.69 -13.09
N ARG A 245 3.10 -4.86 -13.00
CA ARG A 245 1.63 -4.95 -12.98
C ARG A 245 1.02 -4.32 -11.72
N PHE A 246 1.63 -4.53 -10.55
CA PHE A 246 1.24 -3.85 -9.30
C PHE A 246 1.41 -2.33 -9.40
N LEU A 247 2.50 -1.85 -10.02
CA LEU A 247 2.72 -0.43 -10.29
C LEU A 247 1.66 0.14 -11.23
N LYS A 248 1.33 -0.53 -12.34
CA LYS A 248 0.22 -0.13 -13.22
C LYS A 248 -1.10 0.01 -12.45
N ASN A 249 -1.46 -0.97 -11.63
CA ASN A 249 -2.68 -0.92 -10.83
C ASN A 249 -2.73 0.31 -9.89
N LYS A 250 -1.61 0.64 -9.23
CA LYS A 250 -1.48 1.83 -8.38
C LYS A 250 -1.52 3.14 -9.19
N LEU A 251 -0.89 3.18 -10.37
CA LEU A 251 -0.95 4.31 -11.30
C LEU A 251 -2.38 4.59 -11.75
N ASP A 252 -3.11 3.54 -12.17
CA ASP A 252 -4.50 3.67 -12.60
C ASP A 252 -5.40 4.16 -11.46
N TYR A 253 -5.31 3.57 -10.27
CA TYR A 253 -6.08 4.06 -9.11
C TYR A 253 -5.74 5.51 -8.77
N CYS A 254 -4.45 5.87 -8.73
CA CYS A 254 -4.04 7.25 -8.42
C CYS A 254 -4.57 8.26 -9.44
N ARG A 255 -4.48 7.91 -10.73
CA ARG A 255 -4.96 8.73 -11.86
C ARG A 255 -6.48 8.93 -11.82
N LEU A 256 -7.24 7.88 -11.49
CA LEU A 256 -8.71 7.91 -11.39
C LEU A 256 -9.22 8.72 -10.18
N HIS A 257 -8.44 8.81 -9.09
CA HIS A 257 -8.80 9.52 -7.86
C HIS A 257 -8.08 10.87 -7.66
N GLY A 258 -7.23 11.30 -8.61
CA GLY A 258 -6.48 12.56 -8.52
C GLY A 258 -5.38 12.57 -7.45
N ILE A 259 -4.86 11.39 -7.10
CA ILE A 259 -3.80 11.18 -6.11
C ILE A 259 -2.44 11.24 -6.79
N LYS A 260 -1.44 11.84 -6.15
CA LYS A 260 -0.06 11.80 -6.64
C LYS A 260 0.59 10.49 -6.20
N LEU A 261 1.12 9.70 -7.15
CA LEU A 261 1.96 8.54 -6.83
C LEU A 261 3.44 8.95 -6.76
N LEU A 262 4.12 8.50 -5.71
CA LEU A 262 5.57 8.36 -5.66
C LEU A 262 5.91 6.86 -5.64
N TYR A 263 6.86 6.45 -6.47
CA TYR A 263 7.36 5.08 -6.45
C TYR A 263 8.86 5.10 -6.14
N ASN A 264 9.24 4.54 -4.99
CA ASN A 264 10.60 4.55 -4.51
C ASN A 264 11.32 3.23 -4.85
N ARG A 265 12.58 3.32 -5.28
CA ARG A 265 13.47 2.16 -5.45
C ARG A 265 14.68 2.19 -4.52
N ASP A 266 14.92 3.31 -3.82
CA ASP A 266 16.18 3.57 -3.15
C ASP A 266 16.09 3.44 -1.62
N PHE A 267 17.16 2.94 -0.98
CA PHE A 267 17.26 2.90 0.47
C PHE A 267 17.73 4.26 0.99
N LEU A 268 16.81 5.11 1.48
CA LEU A 268 17.14 6.42 2.06
C LEU A 268 17.90 6.34 3.40
N HIS A 269 18.16 5.13 3.91
CA HIS A 269 19.06 4.88 5.02
C HIS A 269 19.65 3.47 4.85
N PRO A 270 20.99 3.29 4.77
CA PRO A 270 21.61 2.01 4.40
C PRO A 270 21.19 0.81 5.25
N ALA A 271 21.02 0.99 6.56
CA ALA A 271 20.56 -0.06 7.46
C ALA A 271 19.04 -0.39 7.35
N MET A 272 18.20 0.55 6.91
CA MET A 272 16.73 0.40 6.90
C MET A 272 16.26 -0.22 5.58
N THR A 273 16.59 -1.49 5.38
CA THR A 273 16.24 -2.23 4.16
C THR A 273 14.90 -2.97 4.31
N SER A 274 14.45 -3.63 3.22
CA SER A 274 13.24 -4.47 3.22
C SER A 274 12.01 -3.71 3.76
N TYR A 275 11.20 -4.35 4.59
CA TYR A 275 10.01 -3.76 5.23
C TYR A 275 10.29 -2.52 6.11
N TRP A 276 11.53 -2.28 6.55
CA TRP A 276 11.87 -1.05 7.29
C TRP A 276 12.09 0.17 6.38
N ALA A 277 12.35 -0.03 5.08
CA ALA A 277 12.64 1.03 4.11
C ALA A 277 11.47 2.02 3.90
N LYS A 278 10.24 1.61 4.23
CA LYS A 278 9.04 2.45 4.11
C LYS A 278 9.05 3.67 5.05
N ILE A 279 9.65 3.57 6.24
CA ILE A 279 9.62 4.65 7.24
C ILE A 279 10.43 5.87 6.77
N PRO A 280 11.71 5.74 6.33
CA PRO A 280 12.47 6.85 5.77
C PRO A 280 11.79 7.57 4.59
N ILE A 281 11.24 6.83 3.61
CA ILE A 281 10.59 7.46 2.43
C ILE A 281 9.27 8.15 2.79
N VAL A 282 8.44 7.58 3.68
CA VAL A 282 7.22 8.24 4.15
C VAL A 282 7.55 9.55 4.87
N ARG A 283 8.56 9.54 5.76
CA ARG A 283 9.03 10.75 6.45
C ARG A 283 9.57 11.80 5.48
N ALA A 284 10.44 11.41 4.55
CA ALA A 284 11.00 12.31 3.55
C ALA A 284 9.91 12.94 2.67
N ALA A 285 8.89 12.16 2.27
CA ALA A 285 7.77 12.65 1.49
C ALA A 285 6.87 13.63 2.24
N MET A 286 6.68 13.47 3.56
CA MET A 286 6.00 14.49 4.38
C MET A 286 6.68 15.85 4.26
N VAL A 287 8.01 15.88 4.38
CA VAL A 287 8.82 17.10 4.29
C VAL A 287 8.90 17.64 2.85
N ALA A 288 8.94 16.78 1.84
CA ALA A 288 8.96 17.15 0.42
C ALA A 288 7.61 17.65 -0.11
N HIS A 289 6.49 17.26 0.51
CA HIS A 289 5.13 17.61 0.06
C HIS A 289 4.31 18.27 1.18
N PRO A 290 4.68 19.50 1.60
CA PRO A 290 3.92 20.27 2.59
C PRO A 290 2.51 20.65 2.10
N ASP A 291 2.21 20.54 0.80
CA ASP A 291 0.87 20.68 0.25
C ASP A 291 0.01 19.41 0.35
N ALA A 292 0.61 18.24 0.56
CA ALA A 292 -0.12 17.03 0.89
C ALA A 292 -0.67 17.12 2.32
N GLU A 293 -1.93 16.76 2.49
CA GLU A 293 -2.54 16.60 3.82
C GLU A 293 -2.36 15.17 4.34
N TRP A 294 -2.34 14.19 3.43
CA TRP A 294 -2.10 12.79 3.75
C TRP A 294 -0.97 12.19 2.91
N ILE A 295 -0.10 11.44 3.56
CA ILE A 295 0.86 10.53 2.92
C ILE A 295 0.35 9.10 3.15
N TRP A 296 0.19 8.31 2.08
CA TRP A 296 -0.41 6.98 2.13
C TRP A 296 0.57 5.92 1.61
N TRP A 297 1.12 5.11 2.51
CA TRP A 297 1.94 3.97 2.15
C TRP A 297 1.07 2.79 1.70
N VAL A 298 1.47 2.15 0.60
CA VAL A 298 0.87 0.92 0.06
C VAL A 298 1.99 -0.01 -0.43
N ASP A 299 2.15 -1.16 0.22
CA ASP A 299 3.14 -2.19 -0.13
C ASP A 299 3.06 -2.58 -1.62
N SER A 300 4.18 -3.00 -2.20
CA SER A 300 4.26 -3.35 -3.62
C SER A 300 3.29 -4.46 -4.02
N ASP A 301 3.12 -5.48 -3.18
CA ASP A 301 2.25 -6.65 -3.39
C ASP A 301 0.79 -6.45 -2.95
N ALA A 302 0.36 -5.20 -2.72
CA ALA A 302 -1.05 -4.83 -2.54
C ALA A 302 -1.70 -4.35 -3.87
N VAL A 303 -2.87 -4.90 -4.20
CA VAL A 303 -3.69 -4.54 -5.38
C VAL A 303 -4.90 -3.74 -4.95
N PHE A 304 -5.16 -2.61 -5.58
CA PHE A 304 -6.48 -1.95 -5.56
C PHE A 304 -7.48 -2.79 -6.35
N THR A 305 -8.46 -3.36 -5.67
CA THR A 305 -9.50 -4.21 -6.26
C THR A 305 -10.89 -3.56 -6.27
N ASP A 306 -11.09 -2.44 -5.57
CA ASP A 306 -12.20 -1.52 -5.82
C ASP A 306 -11.65 -0.21 -6.40
N MET A 307 -11.69 -0.06 -7.72
CA MET A 307 -11.22 1.16 -8.39
C MET A 307 -12.21 2.33 -8.22
N ASP A 308 -13.42 2.07 -7.73
CA ASP A 308 -14.47 3.08 -7.52
C ASP A 308 -14.42 3.72 -6.12
N PHE A 309 -13.83 3.04 -5.12
CA PHE A 309 -13.86 3.51 -3.73
C PHE A 309 -12.89 4.67 -3.50
N SER A 310 -13.37 5.77 -2.93
CA SER A 310 -12.54 6.88 -2.45
C SER A 310 -12.42 6.86 -0.92
N LEU A 311 -11.22 7.16 -0.39
CA LEU A 311 -10.97 7.16 1.06
C LEU A 311 -11.85 8.18 1.81
N PRO A 312 -12.45 7.82 2.96
CA PRO A 312 -13.31 8.72 3.74
C PRO A 312 -12.52 9.71 4.62
N LEU A 313 -11.48 10.33 4.07
CA LEU A 313 -10.51 11.17 4.79
C LEU A 313 -11.18 12.28 5.63
N SER A 314 -12.01 13.11 4.98
CA SER A 314 -12.64 14.29 5.58
C SER A 314 -13.85 14.00 6.46
N THR A 315 -14.26 12.73 6.56
CA THR A 315 -15.45 12.30 7.33
C THR A 315 -15.08 11.35 8.46
N ARG A 316 -14.45 10.21 8.14
CA ARG A 316 -14.10 9.16 9.10
C ARG A 316 -12.74 9.37 9.76
N TYR A 317 -11.78 9.94 9.02
CA TYR A 317 -10.40 10.13 9.50
C TYR A 317 -10.04 11.58 9.83
N ARG A 318 -11.03 12.49 9.82
CA ARG A 318 -10.84 13.94 9.95
C ARG A 318 -10.05 14.32 11.21
N ASP A 319 -10.37 13.70 12.33
CA ASP A 319 -9.84 14.09 13.64
C ASP A 319 -8.57 13.28 14.02
N TYR A 320 -8.16 12.34 13.15
CA TYR A 320 -7.02 11.44 13.33
C TYR A 320 -5.80 11.84 12.50
N ASN A 321 -4.63 11.34 12.92
CA ASN A 321 -3.33 11.54 12.27
C ASN A 321 -2.73 10.27 11.65
N PHE A 322 -3.14 9.07 12.11
CA PHE A 322 -2.66 7.79 11.59
C PHE A 322 -3.84 6.86 11.34
N VAL A 323 -3.82 6.13 10.23
CA VAL A 323 -4.84 5.13 9.88
C VAL A 323 -4.13 3.88 9.38
N ALA A 324 -4.39 2.73 10.01
CA ALA A 324 -3.97 1.41 9.51
C ALA A 324 -5.10 0.41 9.62
N TYR A 325 -5.02 -0.69 8.87
CA TYR A 325 -6.00 -1.77 8.97
C TYR A 325 -5.71 -2.69 10.16
N GLY A 326 -6.75 -3.19 10.82
CA GLY A 326 -6.61 -4.22 11.86
C GLY A 326 -7.81 -5.17 11.97
N VAL A 327 -7.71 -6.12 12.89
CA VAL A 327 -8.71 -7.18 13.10
C VAL A 327 -9.04 -7.28 14.58
N SER A 328 -10.29 -6.98 14.96
CA SER A 328 -10.70 -6.79 16.36
C SER A 328 -10.37 -7.97 17.28
N LYS A 329 -10.71 -9.21 16.87
CA LYS A 329 -10.38 -10.44 17.61
C LYS A 329 -8.87 -10.64 17.86
N ASP A 330 -8.03 -10.13 16.98
CA ASP A 330 -6.58 -10.29 17.05
C ASP A 330 -5.96 -9.14 17.86
N MET A 331 -6.56 -7.93 17.82
CA MET A 331 -6.23 -6.83 18.74
C MET A 331 -6.57 -7.16 20.20
N GLU A 332 -7.72 -7.78 20.46
CA GLU A 332 -8.13 -8.26 21.80
C GLU A 332 -7.12 -9.26 22.37
N ARG A 333 -6.61 -10.16 21.51
CA ARG A 333 -5.57 -11.14 21.85
C ARG A 333 -4.14 -10.57 21.85
N LYS A 334 -3.93 -9.30 21.49
CA LYS A 334 -2.61 -8.67 21.23
C LYS A 334 -1.73 -9.49 20.27
N SER A 335 -2.31 -10.08 19.24
CA SER A 335 -1.56 -10.82 18.21
C SER A 335 -0.67 -9.89 17.39
N TRP A 336 0.51 -10.33 16.97
CA TRP A 336 1.37 -9.56 16.06
C TRP A 336 0.77 -9.38 14.64
N LEU A 337 -0.33 -10.09 14.34
CA LEU A 337 -1.13 -9.95 13.12
C LEU A 337 -2.31 -8.97 13.29
N ALA A 338 -2.50 -8.39 14.47
CA ALA A 338 -3.67 -7.58 14.82
C ALA A 338 -3.84 -6.29 14.01
N ILE A 339 -2.74 -5.68 13.57
CA ILE A 339 -2.69 -4.46 12.76
C ILE A 339 -1.64 -4.70 11.68
N ASN A 340 -1.94 -4.31 10.44
CA ASN A 340 -1.02 -4.45 9.32
C ASN A 340 -0.25 -3.15 9.01
N ALA A 341 1.06 -3.27 8.78
CA ALA A 341 1.94 -2.15 8.41
C ALA A 341 2.19 -2.03 6.90
N GLY A 342 1.49 -2.83 6.08
CA GLY A 342 1.62 -2.82 4.63
C GLY A 342 0.75 -1.78 3.93
N VAL A 343 -0.33 -1.35 4.57
CA VAL A 343 -1.15 -0.21 4.12
C VAL A 343 -1.48 0.68 5.31
N PHE A 344 -0.98 1.91 5.28
CA PHE A 344 -1.29 2.92 6.30
C PHE A 344 -1.21 4.34 5.74
N ALA A 345 -2.03 5.25 6.27
CA ALA A 345 -2.01 6.66 5.95
C ALA A 345 -1.61 7.50 7.17
N VAL A 346 -0.78 8.52 6.95
CA VAL A 346 -0.37 9.50 7.96
C VAL A 346 -0.72 10.92 7.52
N ARG A 347 -1.30 11.71 8.42
CA ARG A 347 -1.55 13.13 8.20
C ARG A 347 -0.22 13.88 8.25
N ASN A 348 -0.03 14.86 7.38
CA ASN A 348 1.21 15.63 7.29
C ASN A 348 1.28 16.70 8.41
N CYS A 349 1.60 16.24 9.62
CA CYS A 349 1.69 17.04 10.84
C CYS A 349 2.86 16.61 11.74
N GLN A 350 3.24 17.45 12.72
CA GLN A 350 4.35 17.21 13.64
C GLN A 350 4.23 15.86 14.36
N TRP A 351 3.03 15.54 14.86
CA TRP A 351 2.78 14.29 15.57
C TRP A 351 3.11 13.05 14.73
N SER A 352 2.87 13.09 13.41
CA SER A 352 3.18 11.97 12.52
C SER A 352 4.68 11.84 12.25
N LEU A 353 5.43 12.96 12.22
CA LEU A 353 6.90 12.91 12.17
C LEU A 353 7.44 12.29 13.46
N ASP A 354 6.95 12.75 14.62
CA ASP A 354 7.36 12.21 15.93
C ASP A 354 7.04 10.71 16.04
N PHE A 355 5.90 10.26 15.50
CA PHE A 355 5.49 8.86 15.48
C PHE A 355 6.38 8.00 14.56
N LEU A 356 6.73 8.49 13.36
CA LEU A 356 7.67 7.79 12.46
C LEU A 356 9.08 7.74 13.05
N ASP A 357 9.52 8.81 13.74
CA ASP A 357 10.79 8.86 14.44
C ASP A 357 10.82 7.89 15.65
N GLU A 358 9.72 7.74 16.41
CA GLU A 358 9.55 6.70 17.43
C GLU A 358 9.54 5.28 16.84
N TRP A 359 8.87 5.07 15.69
CA TRP A 359 8.81 3.75 15.02
C TRP A 359 10.18 3.32 14.46
N ALA A 360 10.94 4.26 13.88
CA ALA A 360 12.29 4.03 13.36
C ALA A 360 13.30 3.59 14.42
N GLN A 361 13.13 3.99 15.69
CA GLN A 361 14.01 3.59 16.81
C GLN A 361 13.96 2.09 17.15
N MET A 362 12.98 1.36 16.63
CA MET A 362 12.91 -0.10 16.74
C MET A 362 13.50 -0.81 15.51
N GLY A 363 13.93 -0.06 14.50
CA GLY A 363 14.49 -0.58 13.25
C GLY A 363 15.99 -0.92 13.31
N PRO A 364 16.51 -1.60 12.28
CA PRO A 364 17.89 -2.09 12.20
C PRO A 364 18.96 -1.00 12.23
N ALA A 365 18.60 0.27 12.00
CA ALA A 365 19.49 1.42 12.21
C ALA A 365 19.94 1.61 13.66
N PHE A 366 19.29 0.96 14.63
CA PHE A 366 19.68 0.93 16.04
C PHE A 366 19.98 -0.51 16.46
N PRO A 367 21.07 -1.16 15.97
CA PRO A 367 21.20 -2.62 15.96
C PRO A 367 21.06 -3.31 17.33
N GLU A 368 21.64 -2.74 18.40
CA GLU A 368 21.44 -3.30 19.74
C GLU A 368 19.98 -3.20 20.22
N ALA A 369 19.34 -2.04 19.99
CA ALA A 369 17.95 -1.83 20.37
C ALA A 369 17.04 -2.74 19.55
N HIS A 370 17.30 -2.88 18.25
CA HIS A 370 16.58 -3.75 17.33
C HIS A 370 16.53 -5.21 17.81
N ALA A 371 17.69 -5.78 18.19
CA ALA A 371 17.77 -7.13 18.73
C ALA A 371 17.04 -7.28 20.09
N ARG A 372 17.06 -6.24 20.95
CA ARG A 372 16.27 -6.20 22.20
C ARG A 372 14.77 -6.15 21.91
N TRP A 373 14.33 -5.30 20.98
CA TRP A 373 12.94 -5.14 20.57
C TRP A 373 12.35 -6.42 19.98
N GLY A 374 13.13 -7.16 19.18
CA GLY A 374 12.74 -8.46 18.65
C GLY A 374 12.31 -9.46 19.74
N LYS A 375 13.10 -9.55 20.82
CA LYS A 375 12.79 -10.36 22.01
C LYS A 375 11.58 -9.84 22.79
N VAL A 376 11.44 -8.51 22.92
CA VAL A 376 10.25 -7.90 23.53
C VAL A 376 8.99 -8.23 22.75
N PHE A 377 9.00 -8.08 21.42
CA PHE A 377 7.82 -8.38 20.60
C PHE A 377 7.42 -9.85 20.69
N LYS A 378 8.39 -10.78 20.67
CA LYS A 378 8.13 -12.22 20.84
C LYS A 378 7.52 -12.56 22.22
N LYS A 379 7.87 -11.80 23.26
CA LYS A 379 7.34 -11.98 24.63
C LYS A 379 5.95 -11.35 24.82
N GLU A 380 5.75 -10.15 24.29
CA GLU A 380 4.58 -9.31 24.59
C GLU A 380 3.44 -9.42 23.57
N LEU A 381 3.69 -9.95 22.37
CA LEU A 381 2.69 -10.13 21.31
C LEU A 381 2.35 -11.62 21.11
N ALA A 382 1.05 -11.93 21.09
CA ALA A 382 0.58 -13.28 20.83
C ALA A 382 0.86 -13.73 19.38
N ASP A 383 0.88 -15.05 19.17
CA ASP A 383 1.11 -15.72 17.87
C ASP A 383 2.48 -15.43 17.21
N LYS A 384 3.41 -14.77 17.91
CA LYS A 384 4.75 -14.44 17.40
C LYS A 384 5.77 -15.50 17.82
N ASP A 385 6.25 -16.25 16.83
CA ASP A 385 7.18 -17.38 16.99
C ASP A 385 8.67 -16.97 16.92
N SER A 386 8.97 -15.92 16.16
CA SER A 386 10.33 -15.41 15.89
C SER A 386 10.64 -14.15 16.69
N ASP A 387 11.90 -14.01 17.12
CA ASP A 387 12.44 -12.79 17.73
C ASP A 387 12.94 -11.78 16.68
N VAL A 388 12.53 -11.92 15.42
CA VAL A 388 12.79 -10.93 14.37
C VAL A 388 11.93 -9.68 14.60
N ALA A 389 12.56 -8.52 14.73
CA ALA A 389 11.89 -7.24 14.79
C ALA A 389 11.51 -6.76 13.38
N CYS A 390 10.23 -6.88 13.02
CA CYS A 390 9.68 -6.25 11.81
C CYS A 390 8.88 -4.98 12.15
N ASP A 391 8.73 -4.14 11.13
CA ASP A 391 7.92 -2.91 11.14
C ASP A 391 6.51 -3.16 11.70
N GLN A 392 5.84 -4.24 11.27
CA GLN A 392 4.49 -4.59 11.75
C GLN A 392 4.47 -4.96 13.24
N SER A 393 5.43 -5.77 13.71
CA SER A 393 5.50 -6.11 15.15
C SER A 393 5.73 -4.86 16.00
N ALA A 394 6.59 -3.96 15.53
CA ALA A 394 6.82 -2.67 16.18
C ALA A 394 5.56 -1.78 16.19
N LEU A 395 4.82 -1.68 15.07
CA LEU A 395 3.58 -0.92 14.97
C LEU A 395 2.50 -1.45 15.93
N VAL A 396 2.27 -2.77 15.92
CA VAL A 396 1.32 -3.43 16.83
C VAL A 396 1.72 -3.16 18.29
N TYR A 397 3.01 -3.32 18.62
CA TYR A 397 3.50 -3.05 19.97
C TYR A 397 3.30 -1.59 20.39
N MET A 398 3.65 -0.61 19.52
CA MET A 398 3.42 0.82 19.80
C MET A 398 1.95 1.09 20.12
N LEU A 399 1.04 0.70 19.21
CA LEU A 399 -0.38 1.05 19.29
C LEU A 399 -1.12 0.32 20.41
N LEU A 400 -0.82 -0.97 20.64
CA LEU A 400 -1.54 -1.76 21.65
C LEU A 400 -0.95 -1.61 23.06
N SER A 401 0.37 -1.40 23.21
CA SER A 401 0.98 -1.14 24.52
C SER A 401 0.73 0.29 25.02
N ASN A 402 0.53 1.25 24.11
CA ASN A 402 0.19 2.65 24.44
C ASN A 402 -1.25 3.01 24.06
N ARG A 403 -2.18 2.05 24.15
CA ARG A 403 -3.58 2.18 23.68
C ARG A 403 -4.22 3.49 24.13
N ASP A 404 -4.14 3.83 25.41
CA ASP A 404 -4.79 5.04 25.95
C ASP A 404 -4.15 6.35 25.46
N ARG A 405 -2.83 6.34 25.15
CA ARG A 405 -2.11 7.51 24.62
C ARG A 405 -2.34 7.71 23.13
N LEU A 406 -2.36 6.65 22.34
CA LEU A 406 -2.33 6.72 20.87
C LEU A 406 -3.70 6.48 20.23
N LEU A 407 -4.45 5.48 20.70
CA LEU A 407 -5.80 5.16 20.21
C LEU A 407 -6.87 5.93 21.03
N GLY A 408 -6.68 6.05 22.35
CA GLY A 408 -7.62 6.73 23.25
C GLY A 408 -7.66 8.26 23.17
N LYS A 409 -6.68 8.89 22.50
CA LYS A 409 -6.63 10.36 22.26
C LYS A 409 -6.93 10.76 20.81
N GLU A 410 -7.63 9.89 20.08
CA GLU A 410 -8.05 10.11 18.69
C GLU A 410 -6.87 10.44 17.75
N LYS A 411 -5.66 9.92 18.00
CA LYS A 411 -4.47 10.18 17.16
C LYS A 411 -4.26 9.11 16.11
N ALA A 412 -4.40 7.85 16.47
CA ALA A 412 -4.41 6.73 15.55
C ALA A 412 -5.80 6.07 15.50
N PHE A 413 -6.22 5.72 14.29
CA PHE A 413 -7.44 4.96 14.00
C PHE A 413 -7.05 3.59 13.44
N VAL A 414 -7.69 2.52 13.94
CA VAL A 414 -7.54 1.19 13.36
C VAL A 414 -8.81 0.85 12.60
N GLU A 415 -8.70 0.79 11.28
CA GLU A 415 -9.82 0.48 10.40
C GLU A 415 -10.18 -1.00 10.49
N THR A 416 -11.47 -1.26 10.68
CA THR A 416 -12.05 -2.60 10.90
C THR A 416 -13.41 -2.78 10.19
N GLU A 417 -13.94 -1.76 9.51
CA GLU A 417 -15.24 -1.83 8.84
C GLU A 417 -15.14 -2.16 7.34
N TYR A 418 -13.97 -2.00 6.73
CA TYR A 418 -13.75 -2.41 5.34
C TYR A 418 -12.31 -2.85 5.09
N PHE A 419 -12.04 -3.48 3.94
CA PHE A 419 -10.71 -3.96 3.55
C PHE A 419 -9.77 -2.81 3.11
N PHE A 420 -9.45 -1.90 4.02
CA PHE A 420 -8.35 -0.94 3.88
C PHE A 420 -7.01 -1.66 3.65
N MET A 421 -6.85 -2.84 4.25
CA MET A 421 -6.04 -3.94 3.74
C MET A 421 -6.88 -5.22 3.86
N GLY A 422 -6.97 -6.03 2.80
CA GLY A 422 -7.63 -7.32 2.83
C GLY A 422 -6.67 -8.47 2.52
N TRP A 423 -6.57 -9.47 3.41
CA TRP A 423 -5.74 -10.64 3.17
C TRP A 423 -6.25 -11.44 1.96
N TRP A 424 -5.36 -11.64 0.98
CA TRP A 424 -5.72 -12.21 -0.33
C TRP A 424 -6.45 -13.57 -0.26
N GLY A 425 -6.06 -14.44 0.70
CA GLY A 425 -6.60 -15.79 0.84
C GLY A 425 -8.11 -15.84 1.14
N GLU A 426 -8.68 -14.80 1.75
CA GLU A 426 -10.13 -14.71 1.98
C GLU A 426 -10.90 -14.14 0.77
N ILE A 427 -10.20 -13.47 -0.15
CA ILE A 427 -10.76 -12.59 -1.18
C ILE A 427 -10.73 -13.21 -2.57
N VAL A 428 -9.57 -13.70 -3.05
CA VAL A 428 -9.35 -13.95 -4.49
C VAL A 428 -10.30 -14.98 -5.09
N GLY A 429 -10.72 -15.98 -4.30
CA GLY A 429 -11.68 -17.00 -4.71
C GLY A 429 -13.13 -16.49 -4.83
N ARG A 430 -13.41 -15.24 -4.47
CA ARG A 430 -14.77 -14.66 -4.45
C ARG A 430 -14.98 -13.54 -5.48
N LEU A 431 -13.90 -13.05 -6.11
CA LEU A 431 -13.93 -11.90 -7.01
C LEU A 431 -14.93 -12.05 -8.16
N ASP A 432 -15.02 -13.23 -8.80
CA ASP A 432 -15.97 -13.47 -9.90
C ASP A 432 -17.42 -13.31 -9.42
N GLY A 433 -17.73 -13.79 -8.21
CA GLY A 433 -19.03 -13.61 -7.58
C GLY A 433 -19.30 -12.18 -7.10
N VAL A 434 -18.27 -11.35 -6.92
CA VAL A 434 -18.42 -9.90 -6.73
C VAL A 434 -18.73 -9.22 -8.06
N ALA A 435 -17.98 -9.53 -9.13
CA ALA A 435 -18.24 -9.00 -10.47
C ALA A 435 -19.68 -9.30 -10.92
N ALA A 436 -20.11 -10.55 -10.82
CA ALA A 436 -21.45 -10.97 -11.22
C ALA A 436 -22.57 -10.22 -10.45
N ARG A 437 -22.37 -9.91 -9.16
CA ARG A 437 -23.33 -9.12 -8.37
C ARG A 437 -23.39 -7.66 -8.81
N TYR A 438 -22.26 -7.05 -9.16
CA TYR A 438 -22.23 -5.68 -9.68
C TYR A 438 -22.88 -5.62 -11.07
N ASP A 439 -22.54 -6.56 -11.96
CA ASP A 439 -23.17 -6.68 -13.28
C ASP A 439 -24.71 -6.84 -13.12
N ALA A 440 -25.17 -7.68 -12.19
CA ALA A 440 -26.61 -7.89 -11.91
C ALA A 440 -27.34 -6.68 -11.30
N VAL A 441 -26.64 -5.71 -10.70
CA VAL A 441 -27.25 -4.43 -10.31
C VAL A 441 -27.31 -3.48 -11.50
N GLU A 442 -26.26 -3.43 -12.31
CA GLU A 442 -26.19 -2.53 -13.46
C GLU A 442 -27.15 -2.92 -14.61
N ARG A 443 -27.54 -4.19 -14.75
CA ARG A 443 -28.59 -4.61 -15.70
C ARG A 443 -29.99 -4.06 -15.39
N ARG A 444 -30.24 -3.62 -14.15
CA ARG A 444 -31.56 -3.17 -13.72
C ARG A 444 -31.98 -1.92 -14.48
N ARG A 445 -33.21 -1.94 -15.01
CA ARG A 445 -33.83 -0.79 -15.70
C ARG A 445 -33.95 0.48 -14.84
N SER A 446 -33.78 0.38 -13.52
CA SER A 446 -33.75 1.50 -12.58
C SER A 446 -32.47 2.34 -12.61
N SER A 447 -31.42 1.90 -13.32
CA SER A 447 -30.11 2.56 -13.31
C SER A 447 -29.43 2.62 -14.70
N PRO A 448 -30.14 3.09 -15.76
CA PRO A 448 -29.60 3.12 -17.13
C PRO A 448 -28.34 3.99 -17.26
N GLU A 449 -28.19 5.01 -16.41
CA GLU A 449 -27.04 5.91 -16.38
C GLU A 449 -25.72 5.17 -16.14
N LEU A 450 -25.69 4.09 -15.35
CA LEU A 450 -24.45 3.35 -15.04
C LEU A 450 -23.84 2.64 -16.26
N ARG A 451 -24.66 2.41 -17.28
CA ARG A 451 -24.31 1.73 -18.53
C ARG A 451 -23.91 2.71 -19.63
N ARG A 452 -24.09 4.02 -19.41
CA ARG A 452 -23.70 5.08 -20.34
C ARG A 452 -22.17 5.20 -20.41
N ARG A 453 -21.63 5.21 -21.63
CA ARG A 453 -20.21 5.56 -21.88
C ARG A 453 -19.95 7.01 -21.46
N HIS A 454 -18.81 7.24 -20.83
CA HIS A 454 -18.42 8.52 -20.24
C HIS A 454 -16.92 8.74 -20.41
N ALA A 455 -16.48 10.00 -20.31
CA ALA A 455 -15.05 10.29 -20.27
C ALA A 455 -14.47 9.79 -18.95
N GLU A 456 -13.23 9.30 -18.98
CA GLU A 456 -12.56 8.79 -17.78
C GLU A 456 -12.41 9.85 -16.67
N ARG A 457 -12.35 11.13 -17.04
CA ARG A 457 -12.39 12.27 -16.10
C ARG A 457 -13.68 12.33 -15.26
N GLU A 458 -14.75 11.68 -15.69
CA GLU A 458 -16.03 11.57 -14.96
C GLU A 458 -16.05 10.39 -13.98
N HIS A 459 -14.96 9.61 -13.85
CA HIS A 459 -14.89 8.38 -13.05
C HIS A 459 -15.49 8.53 -11.65
N VAL A 460 -15.06 9.53 -10.87
CA VAL A 460 -15.53 9.73 -9.47
C VAL A 460 -17.05 9.92 -9.40
N LEU A 461 -17.67 10.56 -10.41
CA LEU A 461 -19.12 10.75 -10.49
C LEU A 461 -19.84 9.43 -10.79
N TYR A 462 -19.32 8.63 -11.73
CA TYR A 462 -19.89 7.31 -12.06
C TYR A 462 -19.65 6.26 -10.97
N ALA A 463 -18.50 6.34 -10.29
CA ALA A 463 -18.18 5.55 -9.10
C ALA A 463 -19.17 5.85 -7.95
N ALA A 464 -19.47 7.13 -7.69
CA ALA A 464 -20.47 7.53 -6.71
C ALA A 464 -21.89 7.02 -7.07
N ALA A 465 -22.30 7.15 -8.34
CA ALA A 465 -23.58 6.64 -8.83
C ALA A 465 -23.68 5.11 -8.69
N ARG A 466 -22.63 4.37 -9.08
CA ARG A 466 -22.57 2.90 -8.93
C ARG A 466 -22.62 2.48 -7.46
N ASN A 467 -21.86 3.16 -6.60
CA ASN A 467 -21.84 2.93 -5.14
C ASN A 467 -23.22 3.16 -4.51
N ALA A 468 -23.99 4.12 -5.01
CA ALA A 468 -25.38 4.36 -4.61
C ALA A 468 -26.30 3.23 -5.10
N ALA A 469 -26.23 2.82 -6.37
CA ALA A 469 -27.10 1.76 -6.91
C ALA A 469 -26.83 0.38 -6.29
N VAL A 470 -25.58 0.04 -6.00
CA VAL A 470 -25.24 -1.21 -5.29
C VAL A 470 -25.53 -1.14 -3.77
N ARG A 471 -26.07 -0.03 -3.23
CA ARG A 471 -26.40 0.12 -1.80
C ARG A 471 -27.67 -0.68 -1.48
N GLY A 472 -27.60 -1.54 -0.47
CA GLY A 472 -28.68 -2.49 -0.13
C GLY A 472 -28.85 -3.64 -1.13
N ALA A 473 -28.49 -3.45 -2.41
CA ALA A 473 -28.54 -4.49 -3.45
C ALA A 473 -27.37 -5.48 -3.39
N VAL A 474 -26.16 -5.02 -3.02
CA VAL A 474 -25.00 -5.89 -2.76
C VAL A 474 -24.66 -5.80 -1.27
N PRO A 475 -24.72 -6.92 -0.51
CA PRO A 475 -24.44 -6.91 0.92
C PRO A 475 -23.01 -6.46 1.24
N GLY A 476 -22.84 -5.81 2.40
CA GLY A 476 -21.55 -5.31 2.90
C GLY A 476 -21.39 -3.80 2.75
N PRO A 477 -20.29 -3.24 3.29
CA PRO A 477 -19.95 -1.83 3.18
C PRO A 477 -19.21 -1.52 1.86
N PRO A 478 -19.16 -0.25 1.42
CA PRO A 478 -18.19 0.19 0.40
C PRO A 478 -16.77 -0.20 0.83
N GLY A 479 -15.92 -0.63 -0.11
CA GLY A 479 -14.57 -1.14 0.21
C GLY A 479 -14.56 -2.57 0.76
N GLY A 480 -15.73 -3.22 0.87
CA GLY A 480 -15.91 -4.66 1.10
C GLY A 480 -15.59 -5.10 2.53
N TRP A 481 -16.27 -6.16 3.02
CA TRP A 481 -15.97 -6.73 4.32
C TRP A 481 -16.20 -8.24 4.39
N ARG A 482 -15.68 -8.88 5.44
CA ARG A 482 -15.86 -10.32 5.74
C ARG A 482 -17.35 -10.71 5.74
N THR A 483 -18.23 -9.81 6.20
CA THR A 483 -19.69 -9.95 6.18
C THR A 483 -20.33 -9.09 5.09
N GLY A 484 -20.10 -9.44 3.83
CA GLY A 484 -20.81 -8.87 2.70
C GLY A 484 -19.90 -8.57 1.50
N TRP A 485 -20.18 -9.24 0.39
CA TRP A 485 -19.30 -9.31 -0.78
C TRP A 485 -19.53 -8.18 -1.78
N ARG A 486 -19.35 -6.94 -1.30
CA ARG A 486 -18.94 -5.81 -2.12
C ARG A 486 -17.46 -5.91 -2.51
N ARG A 487 -17.02 -5.08 -3.46
CA ARG A 487 -15.61 -5.05 -3.87
C ARG A 487 -14.70 -4.68 -2.68
N PRO A 488 -13.66 -5.47 -2.38
CA PRO A 488 -12.66 -5.12 -1.39
C PRO A 488 -11.79 -3.97 -1.93
N LEU A 489 -11.51 -2.93 -1.13
CA LEU A 489 -10.64 -1.82 -1.57
C LEU A 489 -9.27 -2.34 -1.96
N ILE A 490 -8.56 -2.98 -1.03
CA ILE A 490 -7.23 -3.57 -1.29
C ILE A 490 -7.24 -5.07 -1.03
N THR A 491 -6.63 -5.81 -1.96
CA THR A 491 -6.26 -7.23 -1.81
C THR A 491 -4.74 -7.31 -1.69
N HIS A 492 -4.23 -7.71 -0.53
CA HIS A 492 -2.81 -7.73 -0.20
C HIS A 492 -2.25 -9.15 -0.12
N PHE A 493 -1.23 -9.42 -0.92
CA PHE A 493 -0.61 -10.74 -1.10
C PHE A 493 0.44 -11.08 -0.04
N THR A 494 0.16 -10.71 1.22
CA THR A 494 1.07 -10.94 2.36
C THR A 494 1.60 -12.37 2.38
N GLY A 495 2.93 -12.49 2.42
CA GLY A 495 3.62 -13.78 2.44
C GLY A 495 3.77 -14.48 1.07
N CYS A 496 3.19 -13.98 -0.02
CA CYS A 496 3.48 -14.52 -1.37
C CYS A 496 4.89 -14.16 -1.85
N GLN A 497 5.43 -13.00 -1.45
CA GLN A 497 6.78 -12.53 -1.75
C GLN A 497 7.21 -12.73 -3.23
N PRO A 498 6.48 -12.16 -4.20
CA PRO A 498 6.72 -12.41 -5.64
C PRO A 498 8.12 -12.06 -6.12
N CYS A 499 8.81 -11.14 -5.43
CA CYS A 499 10.11 -10.64 -5.84
C CYS A 499 11.31 -11.40 -5.25
N SER A 500 11.32 -11.67 -3.93
CA SER A 500 12.42 -12.39 -3.28
C SER A 500 12.37 -13.89 -3.55
N GLY A 501 11.20 -14.44 -3.91
CA GLY A 501 10.96 -15.89 -3.97
C GLY A 501 10.80 -16.56 -2.59
N GLY A 502 11.03 -15.83 -1.48
CA GLY A 502 10.98 -16.30 -0.09
C GLY A 502 9.55 -16.52 0.46
N ARG A 503 8.64 -17.00 -0.39
CA ARG A 503 7.22 -17.22 -0.12
C ARG A 503 7.01 -18.05 1.15
N ASN A 504 6.01 -17.66 1.95
CA ASN A 504 5.56 -18.40 3.12
C ASN A 504 5.20 -19.85 2.74
N PRO A 505 5.77 -20.89 3.40
CA PRO A 505 5.49 -22.30 3.09
C PRO A 505 4.03 -22.73 3.12
N THR A 506 3.15 -21.99 3.81
CA THR A 506 1.70 -22.25 3.85
C THR A 506 1.01 -22.02 2.50
N TYR A 507 1.59 -21.25 1.58
CA TYR A 507 1.03 -20.97 0.25
C TYR A 507 1.81 -21.73 -0.82
N THR A 508 1.22 -21.97 -2.00
CA THR A 508 1.93 -22.55 -3.15
C THR A 508 2.33 -21.44 -4.14
N LYS A 509 3.29 -21.70 -5.05
CA LYS A 509 3.64 -20.74 -6.12
C LYS A 509 2.40 -20.48 -6.99
N GLU A 510 1.78 -21.57 -7.43
CA GLU A 510 0.51 -21.60 -8.16
C GLU A 510 -0.57 -20.71 -7.53
N SER A 511 -0.87 -20.86 -6.23
CA SER A 511 -1.98 -20.13 -5.60
C SER A 511 -1.71 -18.64 -5.46
N CYS A 512 -0.46 -18.26 -5.18
CA CYS A 512 -0.03 -16.86 -5.20
C CYS A 512 -0.10 -16.27 -6.63
N ASP A 513 0.51 -16.92 -7.63
CA ASP A 513 0.60 -16.41 -9.00
C ASP A 513 -0.78 -16.29 -9.66
N VAL A 514 -1.63 -17.32 -9.49
CA VAL A 514 -3.04 -17.29 -9.92
C VAL A 514 -3.83 -16.23 -9.16
N GLY A 515 -3.65 -16.12 -7.84
CA GLY A 515 -4.31 -15.11 -7.01
C GLY A 515 -3.99 -13.68 -7.46
N MET A 516 -2.70 -13.39 -7.65
CA MET A 516 -2.22 -12.08 -8.11
C MET A 516 -2.76 -11.73 -9.50
N ARG A 517 -2.68 -12.66 -10.48
CA ARG A 517 -3.23 -12.43 -11.83
C ARG A 517 -4.74 -12.18 -11.78
N ARG A 518 -5.51 -12.95 -11.00
CA ARG A 518 -6.96 -12.75 -10.85
C ARG A 518 -7.30 -11.39 -10.24
N ALA A 519 -6.61 -10.96 -9.18
CA ALA A 519 -6.84 -9.66 -8.56
C ALA A 519 -6.49 -8.50 -9.49
N LEU A 520 -5.36 -8.60 -10.22
CA LEU A 520 -4.92 -7.58 -11.17
C LEU A 520 -5.89 -7.45 -12.35
N LEU A 521 -6.34 -8.56 -12.96
CA LEU A 521 -7.30 -8.54 -14.07
C LEU A 521 -8.70 -8.08 -13.60
N PHE A 522 -9.13 -8.45 -12.39
CA PHE A 522 -10.38 -7.96 -11.79
C PHE A 522 -10.38 -6.44 -11.56
N ALA A 523 -9.22 -5.87 -11.23
CA ALA A 523 -9.06 -4.43 -11.11
C ALA A 523 -9.02 -3.75 -12.49
N ASP A 524 -8.25 -4.29 -13.44
CA ASP A 524 -8.08 -3.70 -14.77
C ASP A 524 -9.38 -3.74 -15.60
N ASP A 525 -10.23 -4.75 -15.41
CA ASP A 525 -11.62 -4.79 -15.93
C ASP A 525 -12.45 -3.53 -15.58
N GLN A 526 -12.17 -2.91 -14.43
CA GLN A 526 -12.83 -1.68 -13.97
C GLN A 526 -12.26 -0.43 -14.65
N VAL A 527 -10.98 -0.47 -15.05
CA VAL A 527 -10.31 0.61 -15.80
C VAL A 527 -10.68 0.53 -17.29
N LEU A 528 -10.52 -0.65 -17.90
CA LEU A 528 -10.86 -0.96 -19.30
C LEU A 528 -12.33 -0.64 -19.65
N ARG A 529 -13.22 -0.59 -18.65
CA ARG A 529 -14.59 -0.09 -18.76
C ARG A 529 -14.69 1.28 -19.43
N ALA A 530 -13.85 2.24 -19.06
CA ALA A 530 -13.89 3.59 -19.63
C ALA A 530 -13.54 3.60 -21.13
N TYR A 531 -12.68 2.66 -21.55
CA TYR A 531 -12.22 2.48 -22.92
C TYR A 531 -13.14 1.56 -23.75
N GLY A 532 -14.16 0.97 -23.14
CA GLY A 532 -15.10 0.05 -23.80
C GLY A 532 -14.59 -1.38 -23.97
N PHE A 533 -13.63 -1.82 -23.15
CA PHE A 533 -13.06 -3.17 -23.18
C PHE A 533 -13.28 -3.94 -21.86
N ARG A 534 -12.94 -5.24 -21.89
CA ARG A 534 -12.86 -6.14 -20.73
C ARG A 534 -11.90 -7.29 -21.06
N HIS A 535 -11.27 -7.91 -20.06
CA HIS A 535 -10.56 -9.16 -20.31
C HIS A 535 -11.51 -10.29 -20.74
N ALA A 536 -11.01 -11.21 -21.56
CA ALA A 536 -11.76 -12.35 -22.06
C ALA A 536 -12.10 -13.40 -20.98
N GLY A 537 -11.45 -13.33 -19.81
CA GLY A 537 -11.76 -14.15 -18.64
C GLY A 537 -10.80 -13.91 -17.47
N PRO A 538 -11.05 -14.48 -16.27
CA PRO A 538 -10.35 -14.12 -15.02
C PRO A 538 -8.83 -14.39 -14.97
N LEU A 539 -8.27 -15.08 -15.97
CA LEU A 539 -6.85 -15.41 -16.13
C LEU A 539 -6.36 -15.23 -17.58
N ASN A 540 -7.12 -14.52 -18.41
CA ASN A 540 -6.81 -14.28 -19.82
C ASN A 540 -6.50 -12.80 -20.03
N ASP A 541 -5.22 -12.49 -20.27
CA ASP A 541 -4.78 -11.10 -20.45
C ASP A 541 -5.28 -10.50 -21.79
N SER A 542 -5.81 -11.30 -22.73
CA SER A 542 -6.50 -10.80 -23.94
C SER A 542 -7.74 -9.99 -23.60
N VAL A 543 -7.97 -8.88 -24.31
CA VAL A 543 -9.14 -8.02 -24.15
C VAL A 543 -10.13 -8.16 -25.31
N LEU A 544 -11.42 -8.02 -25.00
CA LEU A 544 -12.52 -8.00 -25.95
C LEU A 544 -13.30 -6.67 -25.85
N PRO A 545 -13.79 -6.12 -26.97
CA PRO A 545 -14.66 -4.95 -26.95
C PRO A 545 -16.01 -5.30 -26.30
N ARG A 546 -16.56 -4.37 -25.53
CA ARG A 546 -17.87 -4.54 -24.90
C ARG A 546 -19.00 -3.93 -25.74
N PRO A 547 -20.22 -4.49 -25.69
CA PRO A 547 -21.44 -3.85 -26.18
C PRO A 547 -21.58 -2.40 -25.68
N PHE A 548 -22.25 -1.57 -26.48
CA PHE A 548 -22.36 -0.13 -26.22
C PHE A 548 -22.94 0.18 -24.83
N ASP A 549 -23.94 -0.59 -24.40
CA ASP A 549 -24.73 -0.43 -23.18
C ASP A 549 -24.42 -1.51 -22.12
N TYR A 550 -23.19 -2.05 -22.11
CA TYR A 550 -22.84 -3.15 -21.21
C TYR A 550 -22.94 -2.79 -19.70
N PRO A 551 -23.47 -3.70 -18.85
CA PRO A 551 -24.10 -4.98 -19.21
C PRO A 551 -25.52 -4.77 -19.76
N ALA A 552 -25.90 -5.48 -20.83
CA ALA A 552 -27.22 -5.34 -21.44
C ALA A 552 -28.33 -5.47 -20.39
N ALA A 553 -29.32 -4.57 -20.43
CA ALA A 553 -30.38 -4.52 -19.43
C ALA A 553 -31.21 -5.80 -19.38
N ASP A 554 -31.82 -6.06 -18.22
CA ASP A 554 -32.78 -7.15 -18.07
C ASP A 554 -34.00 -6.91 -19.00
N ASN A 555 -34.47 -8.00 -19.63
CA ASN A 555 -35.60 -8.01 -20.56
C ASN A 555 -36.95 -7.70 -19.89
#